data_AF-A0A4Z1ASB6-F1
#
_entry.id   AF-A0A4Z1ASB6-F1
#
_cell.length_a   1.000
_cell.length_b   1.000
_cell.length_c   1.000
_cell.angle_alpha   90.00
_cell.angle_beta   90.00
_cell.angle_gamma   90.00
#
_symmetry.space_group_name_H-M   'P 1'
#
loop_
_entity.id
_entity.type
_entity.pdbx_description
1 polymer ?
#
loop_
_entity_poly.entity_id
_entity_poly.type
_entity_poly.pdbx_seq_one_letter_code
_entity_poly.pdbx_strand_id
1 'polypeptide(L)'
;MNRLLPVFLSSIFLLFSSDLLAEERIIEGKLLQFGRMLGTGNDFIQVLSNDLSPELSRLHNQTVRVLCQMRGENCDPIRYETYPFSESKGLADWTLKRIPNYVNRGYFAFNPTVTPDGQSIFWTVYSSKGKSGTQRIWFAEKDDKGFWRDGKEMPAPLNNDLNSAVIAVLPSNNELFVFGSFGDDEASHKIQVEFQEKREELRRNTRDEMEFRLKEEQLAYEYLRKLTQLQNKATVPLYKSYKEKGNWSYPKAINFPEFSNIYLKNNTSVFGGSTLSSSGRILIYSVQQPDSYGKLDLYVSIQKADGSFSFGKNLGEVVNTTSEETAPFLAGDDRTLYFCSDGHKGLSVYVTKRIGEGWDNWTKPVEVSSNLKGVNFFSIPVNSDWAYVSKEGQLYMAYLPRDFRPNPVVVINGKVLDEEGNPLGAEIHYESLTRFEKRGSAKSDSKTGSFSLVLPYGEKYGFYAEKPGHLSVSRNIDLTESKQEDAKLDVEFRLPALAVGRQILLNNLFFETNKFEISKDSEPELDRLANFLKSNPKLKISVEGHTDNVGKKERNLELSENRAKAVADYLISRHGIDSERVRTQGFGDSQPISSNDNASDRQRNRRVVLQIVD
;
A
#
# COMPACT_ATOMS: atom_id res chain seq x y z
N MET A 1 14.23 12.52 84.63
CA MET A 1 13.78 13.64 83.77
C MET A 1 13.82 13.16 82.33
N ASN A 2 12.67 13.22 81.63
CA ASN A 2 12.41 12.97 80.20
C ASN A 2 12.64 11.52 79.69
N ARG A 3 11.84 10.94 78.77
CA ARG A 3 10.52 11.23 78.15
C ARG A 3 10.09 9.95 77.38
N LEU A 4 8.81 9.56 77.52
CA LEU A 4 7.81 9.13 76.51
C LEU A 4 8.11 8.04 75.42
N LEU A 5 7.44 6.86 75.54
CA LEU A 5 6.33 6.26 74.71
C LEU A 5 6.37 6.28 73.14
N PRO A 6 5.61 5.42 72.41
CA PRO A 6 5.52 3.93 72.34
C PRO A 6 5.25 3.41 70.86
N VAL A 7 4.53 2.28 70.66
CA VAL A 7 3.77 1.79 69.45
C VAL A 7 4.44 0.66 68.63
N PHE A 8 3.82 -0.46 68.20
CA PHE A 8 2.54 -1.17 68.45
C PHE A 8 2.67 -2.62 67.91
N LEU A 9 1.73 -3.48 68.34
CA LEU A 9 1.54 -4.89 67.98
C LEU A 9 1.41 -5.17 66.48
N SER A 10 1.95 -6.31 66.04
CA SER A 10 1.61 -6.96 64.77
C SER A 10 0.53 -8.03 64.98
N SER A 11 -0.46 -8.05 64.08
CA SER A 11 -1.43 -9.13 63.95
C SER A 11 -1.55 -9.48 62.47
N ILE A 12 -1.39 -10.78 62.20
CA ILE A 12 -1.35 -11.39 60.88
C ILE A 12 -2.76 -11.38 60.27
N PHE A 13 -2.89 -10.82 59.06
CA PHE A 13 -4.02 -11.04 58.16
C PHE A 13 -3.50 -11.64 56.85
N LEU A 14 -3.97 -12.85 56.54
CA LEU A 14 -3.82 -13.51 55.24
C LEU A 14 -4.70 -12.80 54.21
N LEU A 15 -4.09 -12.15 53.23
CA LEU A 15 -4.76 -11.68 52.02
C LEU A 15 -4.46 -12.66 50.88
N PHE A 16 -5.46 -13.45 50.50
CA PHE A 16 -5.49 -14.07 49.17
C PHE A 16 -5.94 -12.99 48.18
N SER A 17 -5.01 -12.44 47.39
CA SER A 17 -5.33 -11.65 46.21
C SER A 17 -5.57 -12.58 45.03
N SER A 18 -6.83 -12.97 44.82
CA SER A 18 -7.26 -13.47 43.51
C SER A 18 -7.60 -12.27 42.63
N ASP A 19 -6.60 -11.73 41.95
CA ASP A 19 -6.85 -10.97 40.73
C ASP A 19 -7.38 -11.96 39.69
N LEU A 20 -8.69 -12.20 39.71
CA LEU A 20 -9.44 -12.81 38.61
C LEU A 20 -9.34 -11.84 37.43
N LEU A 21 -8.37 -12.10 36.54
CA LEU A 21 -8.32 -11.47 35.23
C LEU A 21 -9.68 -11.70 34.54
N ALA A 22 -10.44 -10.64 34.34
CA ALA A 22 -11.75 -10.72 33.71
C ALA A 22 -11.62 -11.29 32.29
N GLU A 23 -12.31 -12.40 32.01
CA GLU A 23 -12.22 -13.14 30.76
C GLU A 23 -12.98 -12.41 29.65
N GLU A 24 -12.35 -12.24 28.47
CA GLU A 24 -13.01 -11.67 27.30
C GLU A 24 -13.75 -12.75 26.50
N ARG A 25 -15.04 -12.55 26.23
CA ARG A 25 -15.89 -13.50 25.49
C ARG A 25 -16.64 -12.81 24.36
N ILE A 26 -16.72 -13.46 23.21
CA ILE A 26 -17.59 -13.03 22.11
C ILE A 26 -18.97 -13.65 22.33
N ILE A 27 -19.99 -12.81 22.35
CA ILE A 27 -21.39 -13.18 22.59
C ILE A 27 -22.22 -12.72 21.40
N GLU A 28 -23.00 -13.64 20.83
CA GLU A 28 -23.92 -13.35 19.74
C GLU A 28 -25.36 -13.54 20.21
N GLY A 29 -26.17 -12.50 20.04
CA GLY A 29 -27.54 -12.53 20.54
C GLY A 29 -28.36 -11.32 20.11
N LYS A 30 -29.65 -11.36 20.43
CA LYS A 30 -30.57 -10.27 20.15
C LYS A 30 -30.55 -9.25 21.29
N LEU A 31 -30.38 -7.96 21.00
CA LEU A 31 -30.48 -6.90 22.01
C LEU A 31 -31.93 -6.66 22.43
N LEU A 32 -32.19 -6.76 23.72
CA LEU A 32 -33.49 -6.57 24.36
C LEU A 32 -33.44 -5.35 25.30
N GLN A 33 -34.62 -4.92 25.77
CA GLN A 33 -34.78 -3.83 26.76
C GLN A 33 -33.89 -2.60 26.50
N PHE A 34 -33.94 -2.06 25.28
CA PHE A 34 -33.10 -0.92 24.86
C PHE A 34 -31.60 -1.14 25.12
N GLY A 35 -31.09 -2.29 24.70
CA GLY A 35 -29.67 -2.61 24.72
C GLY A 35 -29.09 -3.04 26.08
N ARG A 36 -29.96 -3.29 27.07
CA ARG A 36 -29.57 -3.68 28.44
C ARG A 36 -29.40 -5.18 28.63
N MET A 37 -29.83 -6.00 27.68
CA MET A 37 -29.81 -7.45 27.80
C MET A 37 -29.61 -8.11 26.43
N LEU A 38 -28.80 -9.16 26.37
CA LEU A 38 -28.60 -10.00 25.19
C LEU A 38 -29.34 -11.33 25.39
N GLY A 39 -30.26 -11.67 24.48
CA GLY A 39 -30.86 -13.00 24.41
C GLY A 39 -30.03 -13.92 23.53
N THR A 40 -29.44 -14.96 24.11
CA THR A 40 -28.51 -15.90 23.45
C THR A 40 -29.07 -17.32 23.53
N GLY A 41 -29.83 -17.74 22.52
CA GLY A 41 -30.54 -19.03 22.58
C GLY A 41 -31.55 -19.04 23.74
N ASN A 42 -31.30 -19.87 24.75
CA ASN A 42 -32.15 -19.99 25.95
C ASN A 42 -31.69 -19.11 27.12
N ASP A 43 -30.54 -18.46 27.01
CA ASP A 43 -29.94 -17.68 28.09
C ASP A 43 -30.10 -16.17 27.87
N PHE A 44 -30.06 -15.42 28.97
CA PHE A 44 -30.08 -13.97 28.95
C PHE A 44 -28.86 -13.43 29.68
N ILE A 45 -28.14 -12.52 29.03
CA ILE A 45 -26.93 -11.91 29.57
C ILE A 45 -27.20 -10.42 29.77
N GLN A 46 -27.06 -9.93 31.00
CA GLN A 46 -27.18 -8.50 31.28
C GLN A 46 -25.99 -7.75 30.68
N VAL A 47 -26.29 -6.67 29.95
CA VAL A 47 -25.29 -5.74 29.40
C VAL A 47 -25.13 -4.60 30.39
N LEU A 48 -23.91 -4.42 30.90
CA LEU A 48 -23.56 -3.33 31.81
C LEU A 48 -23.46 -2.01 31.05
N SER A 49 -23.77 -0.92 31.76
CA SER A 49 -23.74 0.42 31.17
C SER A 49 -22.31 0.94 31.04
N ASN A 50 -21.94 1.42 29.86
CA ASN A 50 -20.67 2.07 29.56
C ASN A 50 -20.80 3.03 28.35
N ASP A 51 -19.68 3.44 27.76
CA ASP A 51 -19.66 4.40 26.65
C ASP A 51 -20.39 3.91 25.38
N LEU A 52 -20.59 2.60 25.20
CA LEU A 52 -21.33 2.03 24.07
C LEU A 52 -22.85 1.97 24.31
N SER A 53 -23.32 2.17 25.54
CA SER A 53 -24.74 2.05 25.88
C SER A 53 -25.68 2.93 25.03
N PRO A 54 -25.34 4.20 24.69
CA PRO A 54 -26.18 5.02 23.82
C PRO A 54 -26.35 4.42 22.41
N GLU A 55 -25.31 3.76 21.89
CA GLU A 55 -25.37 3.11 20.59
C GLU A 55 -26.17 1.80 20.66
N LEU A 56 -25.86 0.93 21.62
CA LEU A 56 -26.57 -0.34 21.84
C LEU A 56 -28.06 -0.13 22.10
N SER A 57 -28.43 0.96 22.77
CA SER A 57 -29.83 1.31 23.04
C SER A 57 -30.65 1.56 21.76
N ARG A 58 -30.00 2.03 20.68
CA ARG A 58 -30.64 2.26 19.37
C ARG A 58 -30.81 0.98 18.56
N LEU A 59 -30.14 -0.10 18.95
CA LEU A 59 -30.16 -1.39 18.27
C LEU A 59 -31.19 -2.35 18.89
N HIS A 60 -32.25 -1.82 19.50
CA HIS A 60 -33.29 -2.62 20.11
C HIS A 60 -33.87 -3.64 19.11
N ASN A 61 -33.97 -4.89 19.55
CA ASN A 61 -34.48 -6.02 18.77
C ASN A 61 -33.58 -6.40 17.56
N GLN A 62 -32.36 -5.88 17.48
CA GLN A 62 -31.38 -6.29 16.47
C GLN A 62 -30.45 -7.37 17.00
N THR A 63 -30.02 -8.27 16.12
CA THR A 63 -28.98 -9.26 16.42
C THR A 63 -27.61 -8.58 16.34
N VAL A 64 -26.82 -8.74 17.39
CA VAL A 64 -25.46 -8.21 17.51
C VAL A 64 -24.48 -9.29 17.94
N ARG A 65 -23.23 -9.09 17.56
CA ARG A 65 -22.06 -9.82 18.04
C ARG A 65 -21.28 -8.84 18.89
N VAL A 66 -21.07 -9.15 20.17
CA VAL A 66 -20.46 -8.27 21.15
C VAL A 66 -19.23 -8.95 21.73
N LEU A 67 -18.08 -8.26 21.70
CA LEU A 67 -16.92 -8.63 22.51
C LEU A 67 -17.14 -8.06 23.91
N CYS A 68 -17.28 -8.92 24.91
CA CYS A 68 -17.56 -8.55 26.29
C CYS A 68 -16.35 -8.85 27.18
N GLN A 69 -16.05 -7.97 28.13
CA GLN A 69 -15.31 -8.34 29.33
C GLN A 69 -16.33 -8.90 30.35
N MET A 70 -16.20 -10.18 30.72
CA MET A 70 -17.18 -10.80 31.62
C MET A 70 -16.93 -10.35 33.07
N ARG A 71 -17.97 -9.81 33.71
CA ARG A 71 -18.01 -9.42 35.14
C ARG A 71 -19.00 -10.32 35.87
N GLY A 72 -18.55 -11.52 36.23
CA GLY A 72 -19.44 -12.62 36.61
C GLY A 72 -20.24 -13.09 35.39
N GLU A 73 -21.57 -13.14 35.49
CA GLU A 73 -22.46 -13.50 34.38
C GLU A 73 -22.83 -12.31 33.48
N ASN A 74 -22.38 -11.11 33.82
CA ASN A 74 -22.73 -9.89 33.10
C ASN A 74 -21.68 -9.54 32.04
N CYS A 75 -22.13 -9.01 30.91
CA CYS A 75 -21.29 -8.48 29.84
C CYS A 75 -21.00 -6.99 30.07
N ASP A 76 -19.73 -6.62 30.25
CA ASP A 76 -19.26 -5.25 30.04
C ASP A 76 -18.81 -5.12 28.57
N PRO A 77 -19.60 -4.46 27.68
CA PRO A 77 -19.35 -4.52 26.25
C PRO A 77 -18.11 -3.72 25.85
N ILE A 78 -17.11 -4.36 25.25
CA ILE A 78 -15.90 -3.70 24.72
C ILE A 78 -16.15 -3.19 23.30
N ARG A 79 -16.76 -4.03 22.43
CA ARG A 79 -17.09 -3.71 21.02
C ARG A 79 -18.30 -4.49 20.55
N TYR A 80 -18.94 -4.02 19.49
CA TYR A 80 -20.04 -4.75 18.87
C TYR A 80 -20.06 -4.58 17.35
N GLU A 81 -20.70 -5.55 16.69
CA GLU A 81 -21.11 -5.46 15.30
C GLU A 81 -22.60 -5.82 15.17
N THR A 82 -23.26 -5.24 14.19
CA THR A 82 -24.64 -5.60 13.83
C THR A 82 -24.66 -6.70 12.79
N TYR A 83 -25.67 -7.57 12.87
CA TYR A 83 -25.92 -8.55 11.82
C TYR A 83 -26.23 -7.83 10.48
N PRO A 84 -25.74 -8.34 9.35
CA PRO A 84 -24.92 -9.54 9.19
C PRO A 84 -23.46 -9.37 9.63
N PHE A 85 -22.88 -10.40 10.24
CA PHE A 85 -21.46 -10.44 10.58
C PHE A 85 -20.62 -10.80 9.36
N SER A 86 -19.32 -10.50 9.40
CA SER A 86 -18.39 -10.78 8.29
C SER A 86 -18.38 -12.25 7.86
N GLU A 87 -18.65 -13.15 8.80
CA GLU A 87 -18.57 -14.61 8.65
C GLU A 87 -19.93 -15.27 8.46
N SER A 88 -20.99 -14.46 8.31
CA SER A 88 -22.35 -14.95 8.13
C SER A 88 -22.47 -15.73 6.81
N LYS A 89 -23.01 -16.95 6.89
CA LYS A 89 -23.27 -17.78 5.71
C LYS A 89 -24.61 -17.41 5.07
N GLY A 90 -24.68 -17.49 3.74
CA GLY A 90 -25.93 -17.32 2.99
C GLY A 90 -26.41 -15.87 2.89
N LEU A 91 -25.50 -14.89 2.96
CA LEU A 91 -25.85 -13.50 2.73
C LEU A 91 -26.34 -13.28 1.31
N ALA A 92 -27.37 -12.45 1.16
CA ALA A 92 -27.81 -12.00 -0.14
C ALA A 92 -26.74 -11.08 -0.77
N ASP A 93 -26.61 -11.17 -2.09
CA ASP A 93 -25.71 -10.34 -2.88
C ASP A 93 -25.89 -8.85 -2.54
N TRP A 94 -24.78 -8.14 -2.36
CA TRP A 94 -24.77 -6.70 -2.08
C TRP A 94 -25.48 -6.28 -0.80
N THR A 95 -25.59 -7.18 0.18
CA THR A 95 -26.06 -6.83 1.52
C THR A 95 -25.14 -5.77 2.15
N LEU A 96 -25.72 -4.67 2.64
CA LEU A 96 -24.99 -3.60 3.32
C LEU A 96 -24.96 -3.83 4.83
N LYS A 97 -23.76 -3.89 5.39
CA LYS A 97 -23.48 -3.85 6.82
C LYS A 97 -22.85 -2.50 7.16
N ARG A 98 -23.47 -1.73 8.04
CA ARG A 98 -22.91 -0.44 8.45
C ARG A 98 -21.65 -0.64 9.29
N ILE A 99 -20.59 0.12 9.02
CA ILE A 99 -19.41 0.14 9.89
C ILE A 99 -19.80 0.84 11.21
N PRO A 100 -19.39 0.32 12.39
CA PRO A 100 -19.83 0.85 13.68
C PRO A 100 -19.55 2.35 13.86
N ASN A 101 -20.41 3.02 14.63
CA ASN A 101 -20.31 4.48 14.82
C ASN A 101 -19.04 4.89 15.55
N TYR A 102 -18.54 4.10 16.51
CA TYR A 102 -17.28 4.39 17.20
C TYR A 102 -16.06 4.38 16.25
N VAL A 103 -16.17 3.77 15.06
CA VAL A 103 -15.14 3.84 14.01
C VAL A 103 -15.22 5.19 13.30
N ASN A 104 -16.38 5.56 12.75
CA ASN A 104 -16.53 6.80 11.98
C ASN A 104 -16.78 8.06 12.85
N ARG A 105 -17.00 7.90 14.16
CA ARG A 105 -17.35 8.95 15.14
C ARG A 105 -18.54 9.85 14.73
N GLY A 106 -19.41 9.36 13.85
CA GLY A 106 -20.57 10.11 13.34
C GLY A 106 -20.24 11.22 12.33
N TYR A 107 -19.00 11.30 11.85
CA TYR A 107 -18.62 12.29 10.85
C TYR A 107 -19.11 11.94 9.43
N PHE A 108 -19.19 12.95 8.57
CA PHE A 108 -19.39 12.73 7.13
C PHE A 108 -18.10 12.15 6.54
N ALA A 109 -18.16 10.88 6.14
CA ALA A 109 -17.01 10.11 5.66
C ALA A 109 -17.17 9.61 4.23
N PHE A 110 -16.08 9.69 3.49
CA PHE A 110 -15.99 9.30 2.09
C PHE A 110 -14.59 8.77 1.76
N ASN A 111 -14.47 8.21 0.56
CA ASN A 111 -13.25 7.54 0.07
C ASN A 111 -12.66 6.50 1.04
N PRO A 112 -13.40 5.45 1.43
CA PRO A 112 -12.83 4.36 2.19
C PRO A 112 -11.81 3.61 1.34
N THR A 113 -10.61 3.43 1.87
CA THR A 113 -9.53 2.65 1.28
C THR A 113 -9.13 1.56 2.27
N VAL A 114 -9.37 0.30 1.92
CA VAL A 114 -8.99 -0.84 2.75
C VAL A 114 -7.63 -1.37 2.30
N THR A 115 -6.82 -1.85 3.25
CA THR A 115 -5.61 -2.60 2.91
C THR A 115 -5.97 -3.91 2.21
N PRO A 116 -5.11 -4.42 1.31
CA PRO A 116 -5.34 -5.68 0.60
C PRO A 116 -5.68 -6.89 1.51
N ASP A 117 -5.13 -6.95 2.73
CA ASP A 117 -5.42 -8.00 3.72
C ASP A 117 -6.75 -7.79 4.48
N GLY A 118 -7.43 -6.65 4.29
CA GLY A 118 -8.68 -6.31 4.95
C GLY A 118 -8.57 -5.93 6.43
N GLN A 119 -7.35 -5.69 6.94
CA GLN A 119 -7.10 -5.45 8.37
C GLN A 119 -7.12 -3.98 8.77
N SER A 120 -6.80 -3.07 7.85
CA SER A 120 -6.85 -1.63 8.09
C SER A 120 -7.77 -0.96 7.09
N ILE A 121 -8.46 0.09 7.52
CA ILE A 121 -9.24 0.97 6.67
C ILE A 121 -8.84 2.42 6.93
N PHE A 122 -8.66 3.16 5.85
CA PHE A 122 -8.45 4.60 5.84
C PHE A 122 -9.64 5.27 5.18
N TRP A 123 -10.00 6.47 5.57
CA TRP A 123 -11.05 7.24 4.91
C TRP A 123 -10.82 8.74 5.10
N THR A 124 -11.51 9.53 4.29
CA THR A 124 -11.50 10.98 4.40
C THR A 124 -12.77 11.46 5.11
N VAL A 125 -12.60 12.39 6.04
CA VAL A 125 -13.68 13.05 6.78
C VAL A 125 -13.73 14.52 6.43
N TYR A 126 -14.92 15.08 6.29
CA TYR A 126 -15.10 16.54 6.31
C TYR A 126 -15.24 17.04 7.75
N SER A 127 -14.28 17.84 8.22
CA SER A 127 -14.25 18.43 9.56
C SER A 127 -14.60 19.91 9.51
N SER A 128 -15.45 20.39 10.43
CA SER A 128 -15.74 21.81 10.60
C SER A 128 -14.64 22.60 11.33
N LYS A 129 -13.60 21.93 11.86
CA LYS A 129 -12.43 22.59 12.49
C LYS A 129 -11.49 23.13 11.42
N GLY A 130 -11.24 24.45 11.42
CA GLY A 130 -10.38 25.15 10.46
C GLY A 130 -11.07 26.42 9.90
N LYS A 131 -10.35 27.29 9.17
CA LYS A 131 -10.92 28.56 8.66
C LYS A 131 -11.99 28.40 7.56
N SER A 132 -12.24 27.19 7.07
CA SER A 132 -13.20 26.93 5.97
C SER A 132 -13.83 25.53 5.98
N GLY A 133 -13.63 24.74 7.04
CA GLY A 133 -13.79 23.29 7.01
C GLY A 133 -12.65 22.62 6.22
N THR A 134 -12.15 21.48 6.72
CA THR A 134 -10.99 20.79 6.12
C THR A 134 -11.25 19.30 5.98
N GLN A 135 -10.75 18.73 4.90
CA GLN A 135 -10.68 17.28 4.71
C GLN A 135 -9.54 16.72 5.57
N ARG A 136 -9.81 15.64 6.30
CA ARG A 136 -8.83 14.97 7.15
C ARG A 136 -8.88 13.47 6.98
N ILE A 137 -7.71 12.83 7.04
CA ILE A 137 -7.56 11.38 6.93
C ILE A 137 -7.79 10.74 8.30
N TRP A 138 -8.60 9.71 8.33
CA TRP A 138 -8.87 8.87 9.48
C TRP A 138 -8.50 7.42 9.16
N PHE A 139 -8.22 6.64 10.20
CA PHE A 139 -7.92 5.23 10.08
C PHE A 139 -8.47 4.40 11.24
N ALA A 140 -8.65 3.11 10.98
CA ALA A 140 -8.97 2.10 11.97
C ALA A 140 -8.35 0.77 11.56
N GLU A 141 -8.11 -0.08 12.56
CA GLU A 141 -7.55 -1.42 12.38
C GLU A 141 -8.48 -2.43 13.06
N LYS A 142 -8.58 -3.64 12.53
CA LYS A 142 -9.23 -4.74 13.24
C LYS A 142 -8.31 -5.24 14.35
N ASP A 143 -8.91 -5.78 15.41
CA ASP A 143 -8.20 -6.62 16.35
C ASP A 143 -8.12 -8.08 15.88
N ASP A 144 -7.44 -8.90 16.66
CA ASP A 144 -7.27 -10.35 16.47
C ASP A 144 -8.60 -11.12 16.46
N LYS A 145 -9.68 -10.54 17.00
CA LYS A 145 -11.05 -11.10 17.00
C LYS A 145 -11.90 -10.60 15.83
N GLY A 146 -11.32 -9.78 14.94
CA GLY A 146 -11.94 -9.26 13.74
C GLY A 146 -12.82 -8.03 13.96
N PHE A 147 -12.85 -7.44 15.16
CA PHE A 147 -13.60 -6.22 15.43
C PHE A 147 -12.78 -4.98 15.06
N TRP A 148 -13.38 -4.03 14.36
CA TRP A 148 -12.79 -2.71 14.18
C TRP A 148 -12.49 -2.06 15.52
N ARG A 149 -11.28 -1.52 15.68
CA ARG A 149 -10.91 -0.59 16.75
C ARG A 149 -11.54 0.78 16.50
N ASP A 150 -11.55 1.59 17.55
CA ASP A 150 -11.89 3.00 17.47
C ASP A 150 -11.16 3.70 16.33
N GLY A 151 -11.91 4.43 15.52
CA GLY A 151 -11.32 5.25 14.48
C GLY A 151 -10.56 6.41 15.09
N LYS A 152 -9.42 6.71 14.47
CA LYS A 152 -8.50 7.75 14.88
C LYS A 152 -8.21 8.67 13.72
N GLU A 153 -8.16 9.95 14.00
CA GLU A 153 -7.59 10.92 13.08
C GLU A 153 -6.10 10.63 12.89
N MET A 154 -5.62 10.64 11.65
CA MET A 154 -4.19 10.50 11.37
C MET A 154 -3.43 11.70 11.95
N PRO A 155 -2.27 11.48 12.60
CA PRO A 155 -1.48 12.59 13.13
C PRO A 155 -0.75 13.33 12.00
N ALA A 156 -0.18 14.48 12.33
CA ALA A 156 0.85 15.11 11.51
C ALA A 156 1.98 14.09 11.22
N PRO A 157 2.59 14.12 10.02
CA PRO A 157 2.45 15.16 8.99
C PRO A 157 1.32 14.91 7.97
N LEU A 158 0.57 13.81 8.07
CA LEU A 158 -0.45 13.43 7.08
C LEU A 158 -1.75 14.22 7.19
N ASN A 159 -2.08 14.70 8.39
CA ASN A 159 -3.06 15.76 8.58
C ASN A 159 -2.35 17.02 9.09
N ASN A 160 -2.69 18.16 8.49
CA ASN A 160 -2.24 19.48 8.89
C ASN A 160 -3.45 20.44 8.98
N ASP A 161 -3.20 21.75 8.92
CA ASP A 161 -4.27 22.77 8.96
C ASP A 161 -4.97 22.98 7.62
N LEU A 162 -4.51 22.30 6.57
CA LEU A 162 -5.05 22.31 5.22
C LEU A 162 -5.73 20.97 4.88
N ASN A 163 -6.28 20.87 3.67
CA ASN A 163 -6.98 19.66 3.23
C ASN A 163 -6.01 18.49 3.05
N SER A 164 -6.44 17.32 3.51
CA SER A 164 -5.75 16.05 3.32
C SER A 164 -6.78 14.94 3.09
N ALA A 165 -6.59 14.14 2.05
CA ALA A 165 -7.49 13.06 1.66
C ALA A 165 -6.68 11.82 1.27
N VAL A 166 -7.12 10.64 1.71
CA VAL A 166 -6.51 9.38 1.27
C VAL A 166 -6.92 9.06 -0.17
N ILE A 167 -6.05 8.38 -0.91
CA ILE A 167 -6.30 7.85 -2.25
C ILE A 167 -6.14 6.33 -2.26
N ALA A 168 -4.98 5.86 -1.79
CA ALA A 168 -4.62 4.45 -1.82
C ALA A 168 -3.63 4.12 -0.70
N VAL A 169 -3.68 2.88 -0.24
CA VAL A 169 -2.69 2.28 0.65
C VAL A 169 -2.11 1.05 -0.05
N LEU A 170 -0.78 0.90 -0.06
CA LEU A 170 -0.15 -0.28 -0.67
C LEU A 170 -0.19 -1.49 0.27
N PRO A 171 0.00 -2.73 -0.25
CA PRO A 171 -0.21 -3.97 0.49
C PRO A 171 0.52 -4.06 1.83
N SER A 172 1.75 -3.57 1.92
CA SER A 172 2.54 -3.56 3.16
C SER A 172 1.98 -2.65 4.28
N ASN A 173 0.91 -1.88 4.03
CA ASN A 173 0.34 -0.90 4.98
C ASN A 173 1.38 0.09 5.53
N ASN A 174 2.39 0.41 4.71
CA ASN A 174 3.47 1.32 5.06
C ASN A 174 3.70 2.39 3.99
N GLU A 175 2.85 2.44 2.96
CA GLU A 175 2.91 3.44 1.90
C GLU A 175 1.49 3.94 1.66
N LEU A 176 1.30 5.25 1.85
CA LEU A 176 0.03 5.93 1.72
C LEU A 176 0.15 6.99 0.63
N PHE A 177 -0.83 7.01 -0.27
CA PHE A 177 -0.98 8.01 -1.31
C PHE A 177 -2.11 8.93 -0.91
N VAL A 178 -1.84 10.24 -0.97
CA VAL A 178 -2.76 11.26 -0.48
C VAL A 178 -2.84 12.44 -1.42
N PHE A 179 -4.02 13.05 -1.48
CA PHE A 179 -4.18 14.42 -1.95
C PHE A 179 -4.12 15.36 -0.76
N GLY A 180 -3.63 16.57 -1.00
CA GLY A 180 -3.67 17.62 -0.01
C GLY A 180 -2.69 18.72 -0.31
N SER A 181 -2.51 19.59 0.67
CA SER A 181 -1.52 20.66 0.64
C SER A 181 -0.40 20.32 1.60
N PHE A 182 0.76 19.96 1.05
CA PHE A 182 1.97 19.66 1.82
C PHE A 182 3.16 20.42 1.21
N GLY A 183 3.99 21.00 2.06
CA GLY A 183 5.14 21.82 1.67
C GLY A 183 4.80 23.29 1.37
N ASP A 184 3.52 23.67 1.44
CA ASP A 184 3.07 25.06 1.22
C ASP A 184 3.74 26.04 2.18
N ASP A 185 4.05 25.61 3.41
CA ASP A 185 4.80 26.44 4.37
C ASP A 185 6.26 26.65 3.95
N GLU A 186 6.94 25.62 3.44
CA GLU A 186 8.33 25.74 2.95
C GLU A 186 8.38 26.59 1.68
N ALA A 187 7.42 26.39 0.77
CA ALA A 187 7.29 27.20 -0.44
C ALA A 187 6.92 28.66 -0.11
N SER A 188 6.00 28.88 0.83
CA SER A 188 5.65 30.22 1.34
C SER A 188 6.86 30.88 1.99
N HIS A 189 7.64 30.13 2.78
CA HIS A 189 8.85 30.64 3.40
C HIS A 189 9.91 31.02 2.37
N LYS A 190 10.13 30.20 1.33
CA LYS A 190 11.02 30.55 0.21
C LYS A 190 10.59 31.83 -0.51
N ILE A 191 9.29 31.98 -0.76
CA ILE A 191 8.73 33.21 -1.37
C ILE A 191 8.97 34.43 -0.45
N GLN A 192 8.79 34.27 0.86
CA GLN A 192 9.05 35.34 1.83
C GLN A 192 10.54 35.71 1.91
N VAL A 193 11.44 34.72 1.89
CA VAL A 193 12.89 34.94 1.87
C VAL A 193 13.29 35.69 0.59
N GLU A 194 12.84 35.21 -0.57
CA GLU A 194 13.10 35.86 -1.86
C GLU A 194 12.56 37.32 -1.89
N PHE A 195 11.39 37.58 -1.28
CA PHE A 195 10.85 38.93 -1.13
C PHE A 195 11.80 39.83 -0.32
N GLN A 196 12.29 39.36 0.83
CA GLN A 196 13.22 40.13 1.66
C GLN A 196 14.53 40.41 0.91
N GLU A 197 15.08 39.42 0.21
CA GLU A 197 16.31 39.57 -0.58
C GLU A 197 16.14 40.65 -1.67
N LYS A 198 15.05 40.60 -2.44
CA LYS A 198 14.78 41.62 -3.48
C LYS A 198 14.46 42.99 -2.91
N ARG A 199 13.81 43.06 -1.75
CA ARG A 199 13.55 44.32 -1.05
C ARG A 199 14.84 44.99 -0.59
N GLU A 200 15.79 44.21 -0.07
CA GLU A 200 17.12 44.70 0.31
C GLU A 200 17.93 45.16 -0.90
N GLU A 201 17.89 44.42 -2.01
CA GLU A 201 18.50 44.84 -3.28
C GLU A 201 17.90 46.16 -3.78
N LEU A 202 16.57 46.27 -3.78
CA LEU A 202 15.85 47.47 -4.16
C LEU A 202 16.25 48.67 -3.29
N ARG A 203 16.45 48.46 -1.99
CA ARG A 203 16.89 49.48 -1.05
C ARG A 203 18.31 49.97 -1.32
N ARG A 204 19.23 49.07 -1.70
CA ARG A 204 20.61 49.42 -2.07
C ARG A 204 20.68 50.23 -3.37
N ASN A 205 19.78 49.94 -4.30
CA ASN A 205 19.82 50.51 -5.65
C ASN A 205 18.94 51.75 -5.85
N THR A 206 18.03 52.06 -4.90
CA THR A 206 17.09 53.18 -5.00
C THR A 206 17.37 54.21 -3.90
N ARG A 207 17.87 55.39 -4.30
CA ARG A 207 18.22 56.48 -3.37
C ARG A 207 17.02 57.35 -3.01
N ASP A 208 16.09 57.55 -3.94
CA ASP A 208 14.89 58.35 -3.73
C ASP A 208 13.86 57.58 -2.88
N GLU A 209 13.37 58.21 -1.81
CA GLU A 209 12.49 57.57 -0.83
C GLU A 209 11.07 57.37 -1.36
N MET A 210 10.59 58.24 -2.25
CA MET A 210 9.28 58.09 -2.88
C MET A 210 9.32 56.97 -3.92
N GLU A 211 10.38 56.92 -4.74
CA GLU A 211 10.62 55.87 -5.71
C GLU A 211 10.79 54.50 -5.04
N PHE A 212 11.52 54.43 -3.92
CA PHE A 212 11.67 53.19 -3.15
C PHE A 212 10.32 52.68 -2.66
N ARG A 213 9.48 53.53 -2.06
CA ARG A 213 8.14 53.13 -1.58
C ARG A 213 7.24 52.60 -2.69
N LEU A 214 7.22 53.27 -3.85
CA LEU A 214 6.42 52.83 -5.00
C LEU A 214 6.88 51.46 -5.53
N LYS A 215 8.20 51.25 -5.63
CA LYS A 215 8.77 49.96 -6.07
C LYS A 215 8.58 48.86 -5.03
N GLU A 216 8.67 49.18 -3.74
CA GLU A 216 8.42 48.24 -2.63
C GLU A 216 6.96 47.78 -2.62
N GLU A 217 6.00 48.69 -2.85
CA GLU A 217 4.58 48.35 -2.95
C GLU A 217 4.29 47.44 -4.16
N GLN A 218 4.89 47.73 -5.32
CA GLN A 218 4.80 46.86 -6.50
C GLN A 218 5.39 45.47 -6.25
N LEU A 219 6.55 45.41 -5.59
CA LEU A 219 7.19 44.16 -5.20
C LEU A 219 6.32 43.38 -4.21
N ALA A 220 5.78 44.05 -3.18
CA ALA A 220 4.89 43.42 -2.22
C ALA A 220 3.63 42.84 -2.90
N TYR A 221 3.07 43.55 -3.87
CA TYR A 221 1.93 43.07 -4.65
C TYR A 221 2.28 41.85 -5.53
N GLU A 222 3.46 41.83 -6.18
CA GLU A 222 3.93 40.67 -6.94
C GLU A 222 4.04 39.42 -6.05
N TYR A 223 4.66 39.56 -4.88
CA TYR A 223 4.89 38.44 -3.96
C TYR A 223 3.61 38.01 -3.24
N LEU A 224 2.69 38.93 -2.96
CA LEU A 224 1.35 38.61 -2.50
C LEU A 224 0.62 37.75 -3.55
N ARG A 225 0.69 38.11 -4.84
CA ARG A 225 0.14 37.28 -5.92
C ARG A 225 0.78 35.91 -6.00
N LYS A 226 2.11 35.79 -5.84
CA LYS A 226 2.80 34.48 -5.78
C LYS A 226 2.31 33.62 -4.63
N LEU A 227 2.15 34.18 -3.43
CA LEU A 227 1.59 33.47 -2.26
C LEU A 227 0.14 33.06 -2.49
N THR A 228 -0.68 33.96 -3.04
CA THR A 228 -2.08 33.66 -3.38
C THR A 228 -2.17 32.59 -4.47
N GLN A 229 -1.28 32.60 -5.47
CA GLN A 229 -1.21 31.54 -6.50
C GLN A 229 -0.78 30.20 -5.92
N LEU A 230 0.17 30.17 -4.99
CA LEU A 230 0.57 28.96 -4.28
C LEU A 230 -0.62 28.36 -3.51
N GLN A 231 -1.40 29.21 -2.83
CA GLN A 231 -2.58 28.82 -2.06
C GLN A 231 -3.80 28.48 -2.94
N ASN A 232 -3.92 29.11 -4.11
CA ASN A 232 -5.01 28.89 -5.08
C ASN A 232 -4.60 27.97 -6.23
N LYS A 233 -3.53 27.17 -6.09
CA LYS A 233 -3.12 26.22 -7.13
C LYS A 233 -4.32 25.31 -7.41
N ALA A 234 -4.93 25.48 -8.58
CA ALA A 234 -5.92 24.56 -9.14
C ALA A 234 -5.27 23.25 -9.64
N THR A 235 -4.05 22.97 -9.19
CA THR A 235 -3.34 21.74 -9.45
C THR A 235 -3.68 20.77 -8.34
N VAL A 236 -3.78 19.48 -8.67
CA VAL A 236 -4.11 18.42 -7.71
C VAL A 236 -2.83 17.62 -7.44
N PRO A 237 -1.90 18.13 -6.62
CA PRO A 237 -0.65 17.44 -6.35
C PRO A 237 -0.92 16.12 -5.63
N LEU A 238 -0.36 15.04 -6.19
CA LEU A 238 -0.37 13.72 -5.61
C LEU A 238 0.85 13.59 -4.70
N TYR A 239 0.68 13.12 -3.46
CA TYR A 239 1.77 12.88 -2.54
C TYR A 239 1.83 11.43 -2.09
N LYS A 240 3.03 11.03 -1.67
CA LYS A 240 3.31 9.72 -1.09
C LYS A 240 4.00 9.88 0.26
N SER A 241 3.54 9.14 1.25
CA SER A 241 4.15 9.05 2.59
C SER A 241 4.49 7.59 2.92
N TYR A 242 5.53 7.40 3.73
CA TYR A 242 6.02 6.10 4.15
C TYR A 242 5.93 5.95 5.66
N LYS A 243 5.53 4.78 6.16
CA LYS A 243 5.60 4.44 7.58
C LYS A 243 7.02 3.98 7.90
N GLU A 244 7.73 4.76 8.70
CA GLU A 244 9.10 4.52 9.13
C GLU A 244 9.19 4.55 10.66
N LYS A 245 9.72 3.48 11.26
CA LYS A 245 9.83 3.35 12.72
C LYS A 245 8.50 3.61 13.46
N GLY A 246 7.38 3.24 12.84
CA GLY A 246 6.02 3.40 13.38
C GLY A 246 5.37 4.77 13.14
N ASN A 247 6.07 5.73 12.54
CA ASN A 247 5.55 7.06 12.23
C ASN A 247 5.49 7.27 10.72
N TRP A 248 4.51 8.03 10.24
CA TRP A 248 4.44 8.40 8.83
C TRP A 248 5.40 9.54 8.51
N SER A 249 6.11 9.42 7.40
CA SER A 249 7.05 10.43 6.90
C SER A 249 6.30 11.66 6.37
N TYR A 250 7.01 12.78 6.24
CA TYR A 250 6.46 13.93 5.52
C TYR A 250 6.05 13.51 4.10
N PRO A 251 4.84 13.88 3.61
CA PRO A 251 4.40 13.53 2.26
C PRO A 251 5.31 14.16 1.20
N LYS A 252 5.81 13.34 0.28
CA LYS A 252 6.64 13.78 -0.84
C LYS A 252 5.78 13.85 -2.10
N ALA A 253 5.86 14.98 -2.81
CA ALA A 253 5.14 15.15 -4.06
C ALA A 253 5.60 14.11 -5.08
N ILE A 254 4.63 13.49 -5.76
CA ILE A 254 4.84 12.63 -6.90
C ILE A 254 4.80 13.50 -8.14
N ASN A 255 5.76 13.30 -9.03
CA ASN A 255 5.81 14.03 -10.30
C ASN A 255 4.69 13.53 -11.23
N PHE A 256 3.53 14.16 -11.14
CA PHE A 256 2.38 13.99 -12.02
C PHE A 256 2.16 15.31 -12.78
N PRO A 257 1.82 15.30 -14.09
CA PRO A 257 1.73 16.54 -14.85
C PRO A 257 0.66 17.48 -14.29
N GLU A 258 0.99 18.76 -14.20
CA GLU A 258 0.00 19.76 -13.81
C GLU A 258 -1.07 19.85 -14.91
N PHE A 259 -2.33 19.69 -14.52
CA PHE A 259 -3.49 19.90 -15.39
C PHE A 259 -4.58 20.65 -14.63
N SER A 260 -5.41 21.36 -15.38
CA SER A 260 -6.65 21.97 -14.88
C SER A 260 -7.81 21.10 -15.30
N ASN A 261 -8.69 20.77 -14.35
CA ASN A 261 -9.96 20.16 -14.68
C ASN A 261 -10.90 21.22 -15.29
N ILE A 262 -11.37 20.99 -16.51
CA ILE A 262 -12.20 21.94 -17.25
C ILE A 262 -13.64 21.98 -16.69
N TYR A 263 -14.10 20.87 -16.08
CA TYR A 263 -15.48 20.75 -15.61
C TYR A 263 -15.71 21.48 -14.29
N LEU A 264 -16.70 22.38 -14.29
CA LEU A 264 -17.20 23.08 -13.11
C LEU A 264 -18.65 22.67 -12.84
N LYS A 265 -18.93 22.24 -11.62
CA LYS A 265 -20.29 21.98 -11.12
C LYS A 265 -20.66 23.08 -10.14
N ASN A 266 -21.73 23.84 -10.44
CA ASN A 266 -22.13 25.01 -9.65
C ASN A 266 -20.95 25.99 -9.43
N ASN A 267 -20.24 26.34 -10.50
CA ASN A 267 -19.04 27.20 -10.50
C ASN A 267 -17.87 26.71 -9.62
N THR A 268 -17.87 25.44 -9.22
CA THR A 268 -16.81 24.83 -8.41
C THR A 268 -16.17 23.69 -9.19
N SER A 269 -14.83 23.61 -9.17
CA SER A 269 -14.12 22.46 -9.75
C SER A 269 -14.49 21.20 -9.00
N VAL A 270 -14.86 20.14 -9.72
CA VAL A 270 -15.21 18.84 -9.14
C VAL A 270 -14.24 17.79 -9.65
N PHE A 271 -13.39 17.28 -8.77
CA PHE A 271 -12.59 16.10 -9.06
C PHE A 271 -13.42 14.86 -8.81
N GLY A 272 -13.56 13.98 -9.81
CA GLY A 272 -14.37 12.78 -9.69
C GLY A 272 -13.71 11.67 -8.86
N GLY A 273 -12.46 11.84 -8.43
CA GLY A 273 -11.73 10.86 -7.64
C GLY A 273 -10.64 10.13 -8.44
N SER A 274 -9.83 9.36 -7.73
CA SER A 274 -8.75 8.56 -8.30
C SER A 274 -8.45 7.32 -7.47
N THR A 275 -7.70 6.40 -8.06
CA THR A 275 -7.22 5.18 -7.43
C THR A 275 -5.85 4.82 -7.97
N LEU A 276 -5.08 4.12 -7.14
CA LEU A 276 -3.79 3.58 -7.52
C LEU A 276 -3.83 2.06 -7.36
N SER A 277 -3.34 1.33 -8.36
CA SER A 277 -3.14 -0.13 -8.29
C SER A 277 -2.36 -0.55 -7.05
N SER A 278 -2.49 -1.83 -6.67
CA SER A 278 -1.74 -2.42 -5.54
C SER A 278 -0.22 -2.40 -5.73
N SER A 279 0.25 -2.22 -6.97
CA SER A 279 1.67 -2.05 -7.30
C SER A 279 2.18 -0.61 -7.12
N GLY A 280 1.27 0.35 -6.96
CA GLY A 280 1.60 1.77 -6.91
C GLY A 280 1.91 2.41 -8.27
N ARG A 281 1.73 1.68 -9.39
CA ARG A 281 2.23 2.11 -10.71
C ARG A 281 1.17 2.50 -11.72
N ILE A 282 -0.07 2.05 -11.55
CA ILE A 282 -1.19 2.42 -12.41
C ILE A 282 -2.10 3.35 -11.63
N LEU A 283 -2.22 4.59 -12.10
CA LEU A 283 -3.14 5.61 -11.58
C LEU A 283 -4.33 5.72 -12.52
N ILE A 284 -5.54 5.52 -12.01
CA ILE A 284 -6.78 5.85 -12.73
C ILE A 284 -7.42 7.03 -12.03
N TYR A 285 -7.81 8.05 -12.80
CA TYR A 285 -8.36 9.29 -12.24
C TYR A 285 -9.46 9.85 -13.14
N SER A 286 -10.38 10.59 -12.53
CA SER A 286 -11.55 11.16 -13.18
C SER A 286 -11.38 12.68 -13.38
N VAL A 287 -11.47 13.13 -14.64
CA VAL A 287 -11.24 14.54 -15.02
C VAL A 287 -11.95 14.87 -16.35
N GLN A 288 -12.23 16.15 -16.58
CA GLN A 288 -12.56 16.67 -17.92
C GLN A 288 -11.35 17.30 -18.60
N GLN A 289 -11.09 16.86 -19.84
CA GLN A 289 -9.98 17.31 -20.68
C GLN A 289 -10.50 17.51 -22.13
N PRO A 290 -9.71 18.14 -23.02
CA PRO A 290 -10.16 18.42 -24.39
C PRO A 290 -10.62 17.20 -25.19
N ASP A 291 -10.10 16.01 -24.88
CA ASP A 291 -10.44 14.73 -25.49
C ASP A 291 -11.49 13.92 -24.71
N SER A 292 -12.10 14.49 -23.66
CA SER A 292 -13.18 13.84 -22.92
C SER A 292 -14.46 13.71 -23.75
N TYR A 293 -15.18 12.60 -23.56
CA TYR A 293 -16.50 12.34 -24.12
C TYR A 293 -17.61 13.00 -23.31
N GLY A 294 -17.44 13.08 -21.99
CA GLY A 294 -18.45 13.57 -21.06
C GLY A 294 -18.00 14.72 -20.18
N LYS A 295 -18.69 14.85 -19.05
CA LYS A 295 -18.38 15.85 -18.02
C LYS A 295 -17.15 15.43 -17.24
N LEU A 296 -17.07 14.17 -16.84
CA LEU A 296 -15.90 13.61 -16.18
C LEU A 296 -15.63 12.23 -16.77
N ASP A 297 -14.43 12.06 -17.28
CA ASP A 297 -13.98 10.83 -17.92
C ASP A 297 -12.88 10.19 -17.07
N LEU A 298 -12.77 8.87 -17.13
CA LEU A 298 -11.66 8.11 -16.56
C LEU A 298 -10.47 8.09 -17.51
N TYR A 299 -9.31 8.41 -16.95
CA TYR A 299 -8.00 8.36 -17.59
C TYR A 299 -7.08 7.40 -16.83
N VAL A 300 -6.16 6.74 -17.53
CA VAL A 300 -5.12 5.91 -16.93
C VAL A 300 -3.72 6.47 -17.21
N SER A 301 -2.90 6.56 -16.18
CA SER A 301 -1.49 6.88 -16.28
C SER A 301 -0.63 5.79 -15.64
N ILE A 302 0.44 5.41 -16.34
CA ILE A 302 1.39 4.39 -15.90
C ILE A 302 2.68 5.08 -15.48
N GLN A 303 3.18 4.73 -14.31
CA GLN A 303 4.42 5.26 -13.78
C GLN A 303 5.61 4.84 -14.65
N LYS A 304 6.40 5.84 -15.06
CA LYS A 304 7.67 5.67 -15.77
C LYS A 304 8.76 5.13 -14.84
N ALA A 305 9.87 4.72 -15.43
CA ALA A 305 11.02 4.17 -14.70
C ALA A 305 11.66 5.16 -13.71
N ASP A 306 11.53 6.47 -13.94
CA ASP A 306 12.01 7.54 -13.06
C ASP A 306 11.03 7.87 -11.91
N GLY A 307 9.92 7.13 -11.80
CA GLY A 307 8.90 7.33 -10.78
C GLY A 307 7.87 8.41 -11.11
N SER A 308 8.03 9.13 -12.23
CA SER A 308 7.06 10.12 -12.70
C SER A 308 5.87 9.45 -13.42
N PHE A 309 4.74 10.14 -13.41
CA PHE A 309 3.57 9.76 -14.21
C PHE A 309 3.50 10.69 -15.44
N SER A 310 3.00 10.17 -16.56
CA SER A 310 2.60 11.02 -17.69
C SER A 310 1.16 11.48 -17.52
N PHE A 311 0.70 12.35 -18.41
CA PHE A 311 -0.73 12.60 -18.50
C PHE A 311 -1.40 11.31 -18.97
N GLY A 312 -2.57 11.04 -18.43
CA GLY A 312 -3.26 9.78 -18.64
C GLY A 312 -3.84 9.68 -20.05
N LYS A 313 -4.05 8.44 -20.48
CA LYS A 313 -4.79 8.08 -21.68
C LYS A 313 -6.28 7.93 -21.32
N ASN A 314 -7.18 8.55 -22.09
CA ASN A 314 -8.63 8.37 -21.93
C ASN A 314 -8.99 6.87 -22.12
N LEU A 315 -9.85 6.32 -21.26
CA LEU A 315 -10.25 4.90 -21.30
C LEU A 315 -11.25 4.55 -22.41
N GLY A 316 -11.67 5.52 -23.21
CA GLY A 316 -12.50 5.33 -24.39
C GLY A 316 -14.00 5.27 -24.10
N GLU A 317 -14.79 5.36 -25.17
CA GLU A 317 -16.27 5.47 -25.15
C GLU A 317 -17.02 4.25 -24.58
N VAL A 318 -16.33 3.13 -24.38
CA VAL A 318 -16.94 1.95 -23.72
C VAL A 318 -17.09 2.18 -22.22
N VAL A 319 -16.09 2.83 -21.62
CA VAL A 319 -16.04 3.12 -20.19
C VAL A 319 -16.63 4.49 -19.91
N ASN A 320 -16.21 5.49 -20.68
CA ASN A 320 -16.62 6.88 -20.52
C ASN A 320 -17.89 7.17 -21.31
N THR A 321 -18.83 7.87 -20.68
CA THR A 321 -20.10 8.27 -21.26
C THR A 321 -20.13 9.78 -21.51
N THR A 322 -21.28 10.33 -21.89
CA THR A 322 -21.46 11.78 -21.97
C THR A 322 -21.65 12.44 -20.59
N SER A 323 -21.60 11.69 -19.50
CA SER A 323 -21.95 12.14 -18.16
C SER A 323 -20.74 12.13 -17.20
N GLU A 324 -20.93 11.82 -15.91
CA GLU A 324 -19.88 11.84 -14.89
C GLU A 324 -19.45 10.42 -14.50
N GLU A 325 -18.28 9.97 -14.98
CA GLU A 325 -17.61 8.78 -14.46
C GLU A 325 -16.66 9.15 -13.33
N THR A 326 -16.88 8.58 -12.15
CA THR A 326 -16.25 8.99 -10.89
C THR A 326 -15.83 7.79 -10.04
N ALA A 327 -15.03 8.07 -9.02
CA ALA A 327 -14.55 7.14 -8.00
C ALA A 327 -14.11 5.78 -8.55
N PRO A 328 -13.12 5.78 -9.45
CA PRO A 328 -12.57 4.53 -9.95
C PRO A 328 -11.93 3.74 -8.80
N PHE A 329 -12.01 2.42 -8.87
CA PHE A 329 -11.28 1.47 -8.05
C PHE A 329 -10.76 0.34 -8.94
N LEU A 330 -9.44 0.26 -9.08
CA LEU A 330 -8.78 -0.83 -9.80
C LEU A 330 -8.46 -1.95 -8.80
N ALA A 331 -9.05 -3.12 -9.01
CA ALA A 331 -8.79 -4.27 -8.16
C ALA A 331 -7.35 -4.78 -8.30
N GLY A 332 -6.90 -5.57 -7.32
CA GLY A 332 -5.53 -6.09 -7.27
C GLY A 332 -5.12 -6.99 -8.44
N ASP A 333 -6.06 -7.39 -9.31
CA ASP A 333 -5.79 -8.14 -10.54
C ASP A 333 -5.35 -7.25 -11.71
N ASP A 334 -5.28 -5.93 -11.52
CA ASP A 334 -4.96 -4.91 -12.53
C ASP A 334 -5.81 -5.03 -13.82
N ARG A 335 -7.02 -5.59 -13.69
CA ARG A 335 -7.95 -5.86 -14.81
C ARG A 335 -9.38 -5.47 -14.51
N THR A 336 -9.85 -5.68 -13.29
CA THR A 336 -11.24 -5.39 -12.91
C THR A 336 -11.34 -3.98 -12.35
N LEU A 337 -12.08 -3.12 -13.06
CA LEU A 337 -12.31 -1.72 -12.70
C LEU A 337 -13.76 -1.54 -12.23
N TYR A 338 -13.92 -0.99 -11.04
CA TYR A 338 -15.20 -0.51 -10.51
C TYR A 338 -15.22 1.00 -10.57
N PHE A 339 -16.35 1.60 -10.89
CA PHE A 339 -16.50 3.05 -10.93
C PHE A 339 -17.95 3.44 -10.74
N CYS A 340 -18.20 4.69 -10.35
CA CYS A 340 -19.54 5.26 -10.25
C CYS A 340 -19.83 6.02 -11.55
N SER A 341 -21.04 5.90 -12.09
CA SER A 341 -21.46 6.67 -13.28
C SER A 341 -22.94 7.02 -13.19
N ASP A 342 -23.28 8.24 -13.62
CA ASP A 342 -24.66 8.70 -13.84
C ASP A 342 -25.09 8.68 -15.31
N GLY A 343 -24.21 8.30 -16.24
CA GLY A 343 -24.46 8.28 -17.68
C GLY A 343 -24.95 6.95 -18.25
N HIS A 344 -25.02 5.90 -17.42
CA HIS A 344 -25.57 4.61 -17.81
C HIS A 344 -27.06 4.50 -17.44
N LYS A 345 -27.45 3.64 -16.49
CA LYS A 345 -28.83 3.45 -15.99
C LYS A 345 -29.09 4.29 -14.72
N GLY A 346 -28.50 5.49 -14.65
CA GLY A 346 -28.50 6.38 -13.49
C GLY A 346 -27.35 6.11 -12.52
N LEU A 347 -27.22 7.00 -11.52
CA LEU A 347 -26.11 7.00 -10.55
C LEU A 347 -26.03 5.68 -9.77
N SER A 348 -25.07 4.86 -10.14
CA SER A 348 -24.83 3.54 -9.57
C SER A 348 -23.36 3.16 -9.72
N VAL A 349 -23.00 2.03 -9.12
CA VAL A 349 -21.67 1.43 -9.28
C VAL A 349 -21.70 0.48 -10.47
N TYR A 350 -20.69 0.58 -11.33
CA TYR A 350 -20.50 -0.28 -12.50
C TYR A 350 -19.16 -1.01 -12.40
N VAL A 351 -19.11 -2.19 -12.98
CA VAL A 351 -17.88 -2.98 -13.12
C VAL A 351 -17.59 -3.24 -14.59
N THR A 352 -16.31 -3.18 -14.97
CA THR A 352 -15.81 -3.58 -16.27
C THR A 352 -14.45 -4.29 -16.14
N LYS A 353 -14.10 -5.11 -17.12
CA LYS A 353 -12.85 -5.85 -17.19
C LYS A 353 -12.04 -5.45 -18.41
N ARG A 354 -10.75 -5.20 -18.21
CA ARG A 354 -9.78 -4.88 -19.25
C ARG A 354 -9.53 -6.10 -20.14
N ILE A 355 -9.57 -5.91 -21.45
CA ILE A 355 -9.37 -6.96 -22.46
C ILE A 355 -7.97 -6.83 -23.06
N GLY A 356 -7.20 -7.92 -23.00
CA GLY A 356 -5.80 -7.93 -23.46
C GLY A 356 -4.87 -7.17 -22.52
N GLU A 357 -3.78 -6.64 -23.07
CA GLU A 357 -2.72 -5.95 -22.30
C GLU A 357 -2.71 -4.44 -22.44
N GLY A 358 -3.42 -3.91 -23.44
CA GLY A 358 -3.62 -2.47 -23.59
C GLY A 358 -4.64 -1.92 -22.60
N TRP A 359 -4.89 -0.62 -22.72
CA TRP A 359 -5.88 0.13 -21.94
C TRP A 359 -7.06 0.63 -22.79
N ASP A 360 -7.13 0.18 -24.04
CA ASP A 360 -8.09 0.61 -25.06
C ASP A 360 -9.37 -0.23 -25.10
N ASN A 361 -9.31 -1.47 -24.62
CA ASN A 361 -10.38 -2.43 -24.78
C ASN A 361 -10.90 -2.89 -23.43
N TRP A 362 -12.21 -2.79 -23.27
CA TRP A 362 -12.93 -3.10 -22.04
C TRP A 362 -14.20 -3.87 -22.37
N THR A 363 -14.63 -4.73 -21.46
CA THR A 363 -15.99 -5.29 -21.54
C THR A 363 -17.01 -4.18 -21.37
N LYS A 364 -18.24 -4.39 -21.85
CA LYS A 364 -19.33 -3.46 -21.57
C LYS A 364 -19.56 -3.34 -20.04
N PRO A 365 -19.62 -2.12 -19.47
CA PRO A 365 -19.89 -1.96 -18.05
C PRO A 365 -21.21 -2.59 -17.62
N VAL A 366 -21.19 -3.29 -16.49
CA VAL A 366 -22.35 -3.95 -15.87
C VAL A 366 -22.67 -3.24 -14.57
N GLU A 367 -23.93 -2.84 -14.39
CA GLU A 367 -24.39 -2.28 -13.12
C GLU A 367 -24.27 -3.35 -12.03
N VAL A 368 -23.63 -2.98 -10.93
CA VAL A 368 -23.27 -3.89 -9.85
C VAL A 368 -24.49 -4.30 -9.03
N SER A 369 -25.26 -3.32 -8.54
CA SER A 369 -26.52 -3.56 -7.82
C SER A 369 -27.28 -2.27 -7.57
N SER A 370 -28.61 -2.34 -7.62
CA SER A 370 -29.48 -1.22 -7.23
C SER A 370 -29.35 -0.84 -5.74
N ASN A 371 -28.89 -1.74 -4.87
CA ASN A 371 -28.65 -1.44 -3.45
C ASN A 371 -27.53 -0.41 -3.25
N LEU A 372 -26.65 -0.31 -4.25
CA LEU A 372 -25.50 0.61 -4.24
C LEU A 372 -25.78 1.93 -4.94
N LYS A 373 -27.04 2.22 -5.32
CA LYS A 373 -27.41 3.57 -5.77
C LYS A 373 -27.04 4.61 -4.70
N GLY A 374 -26.41 5.70 -5.13
CA GLY A 374 -25.90 6.75 -4.25
C GLY A 374 -24.58 6.44 -3.52
N VAL A 375 -23.93 5.32 -3.84
CA VAL A 375 -22.53 5.09 -3.46
C VAL A 375 -21.62 5.98 -4.29
N ASN A 376 -20.64 6.60 -3.64
CA ASN A 376 -19.71 7.53 -4.29
C ASN A 376 -18.24 7.08 -4.22
N PHE A 377 -17.89 6.06 -3.44
CA PHE A 377 -16.52 5.54 -3.35
C PHE A 377 -16.52 4.06 -3.00
N PHE A 378 -15.53 3.34 -3.50
CA PHE A 378 -15.48 1.88 -3.47
C PHE A 378 -14.05 1.38 -3.24
N SER A 379 -13.88 0.34 -2.43
CA SER A 379 -12.60 -0.34 -2.22
C SER A 379 -12.81 -1.80 -1.86
N ILE A 380 -11.97 -2.71 -2.37
CA ILE A 380 -12.13 -4.16 -2.19
C ILE A 380 -10.79 -4.75 -1.74
N PRO A 381 -10.74 -5.48 -0.61
CA PRO A 381 -9.55 -6.23 -0.21
C PRO A 381 -9.41 -7.51 -1.07
N VAL A 382 -8.24 -8.14 -1.04
CA VAL A 382 -7.93 -9.29 -1.91
C VAL A 382 -8.88 -10.48 -1.69
N ASN A 383 -9.31 -10.76 -0.45
CA ASN A 383 -10.25 -11.84 -0.18
C ASN A 383 -11.60 -11.66 -0.91
N SER A 384 -11.92 -10.43 -1.31
CA SER A 384 -13.09 -10.07 -2.11
C SER A 384 -14.42 -10.57 -1.54
N ASP A 385 -14.51 -10.74 -0.21
CA ASP A 385 -15.76 -11.12 0.45
C ASP A 385 -16.66 -9.91 0.70
N TRP A 386 -16.04 -8.76 0.97
CA TRP A 386 -16.71 -7.51 1.26
C TRP A 386 -16.04 -6.37 0.50
N ALA A 387 -16.83 -5.53 -0.14
CA ALA A 387 -16.40 -4.21 -0.56
C ALA A 387 -16.64 -3.20 0.56
N TYR A 388 -15.85 -2.14 0.59
CA TYR A 388 -15.96 -1.01 1.50
C TYR A 388 -16.43 0.19 0.71
N VAL A 389 -17.54 0.79 1.13
CA VAL A 389 -18.23 1.83 0.37
C VAL A 389 -18.61 3.02 1.25
N SER A 390 -18.66 4.20 0.64
CA SER A 390 -19.30 5.36 1.23
C SER A 390 -20.65 5.61 0.56
N LYS A 391 -21.70 5.71 1.37
CA LYS A 391 -23.08 6.02 0.95
C LYS A 391 -23.65 7.06 1.90
N GLU A 392 -24.10 8.19 1.36
CA GLU A 392 -24.70 9.30 2.13
C GLU A 392 -23.81 9.79 3.30
N GLY A 393 -22.48 9.81 3.10
CA GLY A 393 -21.51 10.23 4.11
C GLY A 393 -21.27 9.22 5.24
N GLN A 394 -21.73 7.98 5.08
CA GLN A 394 -21.50 6.89 6.03
C GLN A 394 -20.76 5.73 5.37
N LEU A 395 -19.99 4.99 6.17
CA LEU A 395 -19.22 3.85 5.72
C LEU A 395 -19.97 2.54 5.90
N TYR A 396 -19.94 1.69 4.87
CA TYR A 396 -20.56 0.38 4.86
C TYR A 396 -19.60 -0.67 4.31
N MET A 397 -19.80 -1.90 4.72
CA MET A 397 -19.33 -3.09 4.04
C MET A 397 -20.47 -3.62 3.14
N ALA A 398 -20.20 -3.90 1.87
CA ALA A 398 -21.16 -4.49 0.93
C ALA A 398 -20.71 -5.91 0.57
N TYR A 399 -21.56 -6.91 0.79
CA TYR A 399 -21.22 -8.31 0.50
C TYR A 399 -21.01 -8.50 -1.02
N LEU A 400 -19.85 -9.04 -1.40
CA LEU A 400 -19.42 -9.12 -2.80
C LEU A 400 -19.68 -10.52 -3.39
N PRO A 401 -20.68 -10.68 -4.28
CA PRO A 401 -20.98 -11.96 -4.92
C PRO A 401 -19.88 -12.42 -5.87
N ARG A 402 -19.75 -13.74 -6.03
CA ARG A 402 -18.66 -14.38 -6.79
C ARG A 402 -18.52 -13.86 -8.22
N ASP A 403 -19.63 -13.67 -8.92
CA ASP A 403 -19.63 -13.23 -10.34
C ASP A 403 -19.08 -11.82 -10.53
N PHE A 404 -19.11 -11.02 -9.46
CA PHE A 404 -18.59 -9.66 -9.43
C PHE A 404 -17.24 -9.58 -8.72
N ARG A 405 -16.58 -10.70 -8.37
CA ARG A 405 -15.24 -10.64 -7.79
C ARG A 405 -14.18 -10.38 -8.86
N PRO A 406 -13.09 -9.66 -8.52
CA PRO A 406 -11.90 -9.64 -9.35
C PRO A 406 -11.33 -11.04 -9.57
N ASN A 407 -10.43 -11.18 -10.54
CA ASN A 407 -9.69 -12.42 -10.69
C ASN A 407 -8.84 -12.65 -9.42
N PRO A 408 -8.63 -13.92 -9.01
CA PRO A 408 -7.80 -14.21 -7.85
C PRO A 408 -6.38 -13.71 -8.08
N VAL A 409 -5.71 -13.37 -6.98
CA VAL A 409 -4.32 -12.89 -6.95
C VAL A 409 -3.58 -13.56 -5.79
N VAL A 410 -2.26 -13.55 -5.84
CA VAL A 410 -1.39 -14.07 -4.79
C VAL A 410 -0.97 -12.93 -3.86
N VAL A 411 -1.11 -13.14 -2.55
CA VAL A 411 -0.51 -12.24 -1.56
C VAL A 411 0.80 -12.83 -1.08
N ILE A 412 1.91 -12.18 -1.40
CA ILE A 412 3.21 -12.51 -0.80
C ILE A 412 3.31 -11.74 0.50
N ASN A 413 3.47 -12.43 1.62
CA ASN A 413 3.92 -11.83 2.86
C ASN A 413 5.39 -12.18 3.03
N GLY A 414 6.20 -11.24 3.50
CA GLY A 414 7.59 -11.58 3.71
C GLY A 414 8.28 -10.74 4.74
N LYS A 415 9.52 -11.16 5.04
CA LYS A 415 10.42 -10.46 5.95
C LYS A 415 11.76 -10.22 5.28
N VAL A 416 12.33 -9.05 5.54
CA VAL A 416 13.71 -8.71 5.22
C VAL A 416 14.51 -8.62 6.51
N LEU A 417 15.54 -9.45 6.62
CA LEU A 417 16.41 -9.59 7.78
C LEU A 417 17.89 -9.44 7.37
N ASP A 418 18.76 -9.12 8.33
CA ASP A 418 20.22 -9.31 8.18
C ASP A 418 20.61 -10.78 8.40
N GLU A 419 21.90 -11.08 8.39
CA GLU A 419 22.41 -12.45 8.60
C GLU A 419 22.25 -12.92 10.05
N GLU A 420 22.18 -11.98 11.00
CA GLU A 420 21.94 -12.22 12.42
C GLU A 420 20.45 -12.39 12.75
N GLY A 421 19.56 -12.16 11.79
CA GLY A 421 18.10 -12.30 11.93
C GLY A 421 17.39 -11.04 12.42
N ASN A 422 18.07 -9.89 12.48
CA ASN A 422 17.45 -8.62 12.84
C ASN A 422 16.64 -8.04 11.67
N PRO A 423 15.47 -7.45 11.93
CA PRO A 423 14.67 -6.73 10.96
C PRO A 423 15.41 -5.63 10.19
N LEU A 424 15.22 -5.60 8.86
CA LEU A 424 15.74 -4.55 7.99
C LEU A 424 14.59 -3.82 7.27
N GLY A 425 14.63 -2.49 7.31
CA GLY A 425 13.94 -1.65 6.33
C GLY A 425 14.72 -1.63 5.01
N ALA A 426 14.10 -2.11 3.94
CA ALA A 426 14.67 -2.32 2.62
C ALA A 426 13.61 -2.05 1.54
N GLU A 427 14.06 -1.84 0.30
CA GLU A 427 13.17 -1.79 -0.86
C GLU A 427 13.08 -3.18 -1.49
N ILE A 428 11.87 -3.60 -1.83
CA ILE A 428 11.58 -4.86 -2.51
C ILE A 428 11.04 -4.49 -3.88
N HIS A 429 11.78 -4.80 -4.92
CA HIS A 429 11.38 -4.56 -6.30
C HIS A 429 10.89 -5.86 -6.93
N TYR A 430 9.88 -5.79 -7.79
CA TYR A 430 9.41 -6.96 -8.53
C TYR A 430 9.06 -6.62 -9.98
N GLU A 431 9.23 -7.61 -10.85
CA GLU A 431 9.17 -7.49 -12.30
C GLU A 431 8.57 -8.74 -12.93
N SER A 432 7.98 -8.58 -14.12
CA SER A 432 7.53 -9.70 -14.95
C SER A 432 8.72 -10.24 -15.74
N LEU A 433 9.09 -11.48 -15.46
CA LEU A 433 10.08 -12.23 -16.24
C LEU A 433 9.51 -12.70 -17.58
N THR A 434 8.18 -12.72 -17.72
CA THR A 434 7.51 -13.05 -18.98
C THR A 434 7.47 -11.86 -19.95
N ARG A 435 7.31 -10.64 -19.44
CA ARG A 435 7.18 -9.42 -20.24
C ARG A 435 8.39 -8.50 -20.22
N PHE A 436 9.40 -8.82 -19.41
CA PHE A 436 10.62 -8.04 -19.28
C PHE A 436 10.35 -6.60 -18.84
N GLU A 437 9.40 -6.43 -17.92
CA GLU A 437 9.03 -5.11 -17.42
C GLU A 437 8.95 -5.10 -15.89
N LYS A 438 9.41 -3.99 -15.30
CA LYS A 438 9.18 -3.73 -13.88
C LYS A 438 7.67 -3.76 -13.62
N ARG A 439 7.26 -4.31 -12.48
CA ARG A 439 5.85 -4.43 -12.09
C ARG A 439 5.49 -3.58 -10.89
N GLY A 440 6.40 -3.42 -9.93
CA GLY A 440 6.18 -2.56 -8.78
C GLY A 440 7.32 -2.62 -7.79
N SER A 441 7.10 -1.97 -6.66
CA SER A 441 7.99 -2.01 -5.51
C SER A 441 7.16 -1.96 -4.23
N ALA A 442 7.73 -2.46 -3.15
CA ALA A 442 7.25 -2.25 -1.79
C ALA A 442 8.42 -1.91 -0.87
N LYS A 443 8.13 -1.36 0.29
CA LYS A 443 9.10 -1.21 1.37
C LYS A 443 8.85 -2.24 2.46
N SER A 444 9.89 -2.70 3.16
CA SER A 444 9.72 -3.43 4.42
C SER A 444 9.69 -2.48 5.62
N ASP A 445 8.90 -2.84 6.64
CA ASP A 445 8.88 -2.14 7.91
C ASP A 445 10.23 -2.27 8.63
N SER A 446 10.79 -1.14 9.08
CA SER A 446 12.14 -1.14 9.67
C SER A 446 12.24 -1.71 11.08
N LYS A 447 11.11 -1.98 11.75
CA LYS A 447 11.08 -2.59 13.10
C LYS A 447 10.83 -4.10 13.05
N THR A 448 10.08 -4.56 12.06
CA THR A 448 9.63 -5.97 11.96
C THR A 448 10.19 -6.70 10.74
N GLY A 449 10.70 -5.96 9.75
CA GLY A 449 11.20 -6.49 8.48
C GLY A 449 10.06 -6.83 7.52
N SER A 450 8.81 -6.70 7.94
CA SER A 450 7.65 -7.22 7.22
C SER A 450 7.34 -6.40 5.97
N PHE A 451 6.98 -7.07 4.87
CA PHE A 451 6.43 -6.46 3.66
C PHE A 451 5.32 -7.36 3.09
N SER A 452 4.51 -6.80 2.19
CA SER A 452 3.51 -7.54 1.44
C SER A 452 3.46 -7.09 -0.02
N LEU A 453 3.18 -8.01 -0.94
CA LEU A 453 2.96 -7.77 -2.36
C LEU A 453 1.67 -8.43 -2.80
N VAL A 454 1.01 -7.86 -3.80
CA VAL A 454 -0.14 -8.46 -4.48
C VAL A 454 0.25 -8.72 -5.93
N LEU A 455 0.25 -9.99 -6.34
CA LEU A 455 0.67 -10.41 -7.68
C LEU A 455 -0.49 -11.08 -8.44
N PRO A 456 -0.89 -10.55 -9.61
CA PRO A 456 -1.80 -11.24 -10.51
C PRO A 456 -1.22 -12.56 -11.06
N TYR A 457 -2.09 -13.49 -11.48
CA TYR A 457 -1.68 -14.65 -12.26
C TYR A 457 -1.47 -14.31 -13.75
N GLY A 458 -0.82 -15.24 -14.47
CA GLY A 458 -0.58 -15.20 -15.91
C GLY A 458 0.87 -14.93 -16.30
N GLU A 459 1.79 -14.83 -15.34
CA GLU A 459 3.19 -14.47 -15.59
C GLU A 459 4.16 -15.13 -14.59
N LYS A 460 5.44 -15.14 -14.96
CA LYS A 460 6.54 -15.40 -14.04
C LYS A 460 7.03 -14.08 -13.44
N TYR A 461 7.27 -14.05 -12.15
CA TYR A 461 7.77 -12.88 -11.44
C TYR A 461 9.18 -13.10 -10.92
N GLY A 462 10.01 -12.08 -11.06
CA GLY A 462 11.28 -11.94 -10.37
C GLY A 462 11.15 -10.83 -9.35
N PHE A 463 11.70 -11.01 -8.15
CA PHE A 463 11.66 -9.98 -7.12
C PHE A 463 12.91 -10.03 -6.26
N TYR A 464 13.37 -8.89 -5.78
CA TYR A 464 14.60 -8.79 -5.02
C TYR A 464 14.49 -7.72 -3.94
N ALA A 465 15.17 -7.97 -2.81
CA ALA A 465 15.30 -7.00 -1.74
C ALA A 465 16.67 -6.31 -1.83
N GLU A 466 16.67 -4.98 -1.73
CA GLU A 466 17.87 -4.16 -1.75
C GLU A 466 17.92 -3.21 -0.55
N LYS A 467 19.13 -3.02 -0.04
CA LYS A 467 19.44 -2.06 1.00
C LYS A 467 20.89 -1.59 0.82
N PRO A 468 21.15 -0.26 0.84
CA PRO A 468 22.53 0.24 0.82
C PRO A 468 23.39 -0.42 1.92
N GLY A 469 24.62 -0.77 1.57
CA GLY A 469 25.55 -1.48 2.48
C GLY A 469 25.33 -3.00 2.58
N HIS A 470 24.39 -3.56 1.80
CA HIS A 470 24.14 -5.01 1.77
C HIS A 470 24.11 -5.54 0.31
N LEU A 471 24.36 -6.83 0.14
CA LEU A 471 24.13 -7.53 -1.13
C LEU A 471 22.63 -7.73 -1.35
N SER A 472 22.17 -7.45 -2.58
CA SER A 472 20.78 -7.69 -2.97
C SER A 472 20.50 -9.18 -3.11
N VAL A 473 19.39 -9.66 -2.57
CA VAL A 473 18.97 -11.06 -2.72
C VAL A 473 17.71 -11.12 -3.58
N SER A 474 17.78 -11.92 -4.65
CA SER A 474 16.68 -12.15 -5.60
C SER A 474 15.94 -13.45 -5.33
N ARG A 475 14.70 -13.53 -5.78
CA ARG A 475 13.81 -14.70 -5.81
C ARG A 475 12.97 -14.61 -7.09
N ASN A 476 12.36 -15.73 -7.47
CA ASN A 476 11.35 -15.78 -8.51
C ASN A 476 10.21 -16.70 -8.10
N ILE A 477 9.08 -16.52 -8.78
CA ILE A 477 7.91 -17.35 -8.67
C ILE A 477 7.23 -17.48 -10.03
N ASP A 478 6.74 -18.69 -10.34
CA ASP A 478 5.95 -18.95 -11.52
C ASP A 478 4.46 -18.92 -11.17
N LEU A 479 3.77 -17.85 -11.58
CA LEU A 479 2.32 -17.66 -11.43
C LEU A 479 1.61 -17.71 -12.79
N THR A 480 2.17 -18.40 -13.78
CA THR A 480 1.55 -18.54 -15.11
C THR A 480 0.17 -19.21 -15.06
N GLU A 481 -0.02 -20.14 -14.12
CA GLU A 481 -1.27 -20.83 -13.87
C GLU A 481 -1.74 -20.62 -12.42
N SER A 482 -3.05 -20.53 -12.22
CA SER A 482 -3.62 -20.47 -10.87
C SER A 482 -3.65 -21.85 -10.22
N LYS A 483 -3.05 -21.97 -9.03
CA LYS A 483 -3.17 -23.16 -8.19
C LYS A 483 -3.94 -22.81 -6.93
N GLN A 484 -4.82 -23.72 -6.50
CA GLN A 484 -5.68 -23.52 -5.32
C GLN A 484 -4.89 -23.25 -4.02
N GLU A 485 -3.62 -23.66 -3.95
CA GLU A 485 -2.75 -23.55 -2.78
C GLU A 485 -1.97 -22.22 -2.70
N ASP A 486 -1.93 -21.40 -3.77
CA ASP A 486 -1.05 -20.23 -3.88
C ASP A 486 -1.64 -18.93 -3.31
N ALA A 487 -2.77 -18.99 -2.59
CA ALA A 487 -3.46 -17.76 -2.14
C ALA A 487 -2.61 -16.86 -1.22
N LYS A 488 -1.67 -17.46 -0.48
CA LYS A 488 -0.71 -16.75 0.38
C LYS A 488 0.64 -17.46 0.37
N LEU A 489 1.71 -16.70 0.18
CA LEU A 489 3.07 -17.23 0.20
C LEU A 489 3.95 -16.41 1.15
N ASP A 490 4.70 -17.12 1.98
CA ASP A 490 5.66 -16.51 2.90
C ASP A 490 7.07 -16.51 2.30
N VAL A 491 7.72 -15.35 2.29
CA VAL A 491 9.07 -15.17 1.76
C VAL A 491 9.99 -14.54 2.80
N GLU A 492 11.19 -15.10 2.93
CA GLU A 492 12.26 -14.47 3.72
C GLU A 492 13.45 -14.07 2.83
N PHE A 493 13.87 -12.82 2.98
CA PHE A 493 15.11 -12.29 2.44
C PHE A 493 16.11 -12.07 3.58
N ARG A 494 17.28 -12.70 3.49
CA ARG A 494 18.42 -12.42 4.37
C ARG A 494 19.48 -11.69 3.56
N LEU A 495 19.77 -10.44 3.90
CA LEU A 495 20.68 -9.58 3.14
C LEU A 495 22.06 -9.60 3.79
N PRO A 496 23.09 -10.16 3.14
CA PRO A 496 24.46 -10.12 3.64
C PRO A 496 25.01 -8.70 3.63
N ALA A 497 25.72 -8.31 4.68
CA ALA A 497 26.47 -7.05 4.68
C ALA A 497 27.60 -7.11 3.65
N LEU A 498 27.99 -5.96 3.09
CA LEU A 498 29.14 -5.91 2.17
C LEU A 498 30.44 -6.18 2.91
N ALA A 499 30.99 -7.38 2.73
CA ALA A 499 32.28 -7.79 3.28
C ALA A 499 32.94 -8.85 2.40
N VAL A 500 34.29 -8.87 2.40
CA VAL A 500 35.07 -9.89 1.70
C VAL A 500 34.68 -11.28 2.19
N GLY A 501 34.49 -12.21 1.24
CA GLY A 501 34.05 -13.57 1.51
C GLY A 501 32.53 -13.77 1.52
N ARG A 502 31.72 -12.70 1.52
CA ARG A 502 30.26 -12.82 1.46
C ARG A 502 29.79 -13.22 0.06
N GLN A 503 28.73 -14.04 0.03
CA GLN A 503 28.20 -14.66 -1.17
C GLN A 503 26.69 -14.44 -1.33
N ILE A 504 26.22 -14.37 -2.58
CA ILE A 504 24.79 -14.45 -2.93
C ILE A 504 24.56 -15.39 -4.11
N LEU A 505 23.39 -16.02 -4.15
CA LEU A 505 22.92 -16.76 -5.33
C LEU A 505 22.21 -15.80 -6.29
N LEU A 506 22.52 -15.90 -7.57
CA LEU A 506 21.81 -15.20 -8.64
C LEU A 506 20.56 -16.00 -9.03
N ASN A 507 19.48 -15.88 -8.24
CA ASN A 507 18.29 -16.74 -8.38
C ASN A 507 17.51 -16.52 -9.68
N ASN A 508 17.64 -15.35 -10.30
CA ASN A 508 16.95 -15.01 -11.56
C ASN A 508 17.90 -15.10 -12.77
N LEU A 509 18.88 -15.99 -12.71
CA LEU A 509 19.77 -16.34 -13.81
C LEU A 509 19.46 -17.76 -14.31
N PHE A 510 19.02 -17.85 -15.56
CA PHE A 510 18.47 -19.04 -16.17
C PHE A 510 19.34 -19.49 -17.35
N PHE A 511 19.68 -20.77 -17.36
CA PHE A 511 20.38 -21.44 -18.46
C PHE A 511 19.56 -22.64 -18.92
N GLU A 512 19.46 -22.83 -20.24
CA GLU A 512 18.91 -24.07 -20.78
C GLU A 512 19.83 -25.26 -20.46
N THR A 513 19.26 -26.47 -20.50
CA THR A 513 19.99 -27.70 -20.24
C THR A 513 21.15 -27.84 -21.23
N ASN A 514 22.35 -28.14 -20.72
CA ASN A 514 23.60 -28.23 -21.49
C ASN A 514 24.02 -26.96 -22.25
N LYS A 515 23.46 -25.79 -21.94
CA LYS A 515 23.85 -24.50 -22.52
C LYS A 515 24.41 -23.55 -21.47
N PHE A 516 25.19 -22.58 -21.96
CA PHE A 516 25.75 -21.45 -21.20
C PHE A 516 25.31 -20.08 -21.77
N GLU A 517 24.44 -20.08 -22.78
CA GLU A 517 23.80 -18.86 -23.28
C GLU A 517 22.86 -18.31 -22.20
N ILE A 518 22.97 -17.02 -21.92
CA ILE A 518 22.13 -16.32 -20.96
C ILE A 518 20.75 -16.08 -21.59
N SER A 519 19.70 -16.52 -20.90
CA SER A 519 18.32 -16.22 -21.32
C SER A 519 18.01 -14.73 -21.17
N LYS A 520 17.12 -14.20 -22.03
CA LYS A 520 16.63 -12.81 -21.91
C LYS A 520 16.01 -12.53 -20.54
N ASP A 521 15.31 -13.52 -19.99
CA ASP A 521 14.67 -13.45 -18.66
C ASP A 521 15.70 -13.25 -17.52
N SER A 522 17.00 -13.42 -17.80
CA SER A 522 18.11 -13.20 -16.86
C SER A 522 18.81 -11.86 -17.00
N GLU A 523 18.57 -11.13 -18.09
CA GLU A 523 19.17 -9.81 -18.30
C GLU A 523 18.88 -8.84 -17.14
N PRO A 524 17.65 -8.77 -16.56
CA PRO A 524 17.38 -7.89 -15.42
C PRO A 524 18.24 -8.17 -14.18
N GLU A 525 18.54 -9.45 -13.90
CA GLU A 525 19.41 -9.88 -12.80
C GLU A 525 20.84 -9.36 -13.00
N LEU A 526 21.35 -9.51 -14.22
CA LEU A 526 22.71 -9.11 -14.58
C LEU A 526 22.86 -7.59 -14.70
N ASP A 527 21.85 -6.90 -15.21
CA ASP A 527 21.80 -5.44 -15.26
C ASP A 527 21.81 -4.85 -13.85
N ARG A 528 21.07 -5.45 -12.91
CA ARG A 528 21.09 -5.04 -11.51
C ARG A 528 22.46 -5.28 -10.89
N LEU A 529 23.06 -6.44 -11.14
CA LEU A 529 24.42 -6.71 -10.68
C LEU A 529 25.43 -5.70 -11.24
N ALA A 530 25.35 -5.38 -12.54
CA ALA A 530 26.19 -4.37 -13.15
C ALA A 530 26.02 -2.99 -12.49
N ASN A 531 24.78 -2.57 -12.23
CA ASN A 531 24.51 -1.33 -11.53
C ASN A 531 25.07 -1.33 -10.10
N PHE A 532 24.94 -2.44 -9.38
CA PHE A 532 25.57 -2.61 -8.06
C PHE A 532 27.10 -2.46 -8.13
N LEU A 533 27.77 -3.04 -9.13
CA LEU A 533 29.21 -2.89 -9.33
C LEU A 533 29.63 -1.47 -9.75
N LYS A 534 28.79 -0.76 -10.49
CA LYS A 534 29.00 0.67 -10.84
C LYS A 534 28.89 1.57 -9.61
N SER A 535 27.91 1.31 -8.74
CA SER A 535 27.75 2.05 -7.48
C SER A 535 28.83 1.73 -6.44
N ASN A 536 29.53 0.60 -6.59
CA ASN A 536 30.61 0.17 -5.70
C ASN A 536 31.93 0.00 -6.49
N PRO A 537 32.55 1.09 -6.96
CA PRO A 537 33.65 1.02 -7.95
C PRO A 537 34.92 0.32 -7.47
N LYS A 538 35.10 0.18 -6.16
CA LYS A 538 36.26 -0.50 -5.56
C LYS A 538 36.07 -2.02 -5.42
N LEU A 539 34.83 -2.49 -5.45
CA LEU A 539 34.48 -3.87 -5.15
C LEU A 539 34.92 -4.79 -6.30
N LYS A 540 35.60 -5.88 -5.96
CA LYS A 540 35.91 -6.98 -6.89
C LYS A 540 35.13 -8.23 -6.53
N ILE A 541 34.69 -8.96 -7.55
CA ILE A 541 33.87 -10.15 -7.40
C ILE A 541 34.50 -11.38 -8.06
N SER A 542 34.12 -12.55 -7.54
CA SER A 542 34.24 -13.83 -8.21
C SER A 542 32.84 -14.31 -8.60
N VAL A 543 32.68 -14.75 -9.85
CA VAL A 543 31.47 -15.40 -10.35
C VAL A 543 31.74 -16.89 -10.42
N GLU A 544 30.96 -17.67 -9.67
CA GLU A 544 31.19 -19.08 -9.47
C GLU A 544 30.08 -19.91 -10.10
N GLY A 545 30.43 -20.80 -11.03
CA GLY A 545 29.49 -21.69 -11.69
C GLY A 545 29.41 -23.05 -11.02
N HIS A 546 28.19 -23.60 -10.90
CA HIS A 546 27.95 -24.94 -10.38
C HIS A 546 26.94 -25.72 -11.25
N THR A 547 27.05 -27.04 -11.24
CA THR A 547 26.12 -27.97 -11.90
C THR A 547 25.53 -28.97 -10.90
N ASP A 548 24.53 -29.72 -11.35
CA ASP A 548 24.15 -30.98 -10.68
C ASP A 548 25.12 -32.11 -11.05
N ASN A 549 24.84 -33.32 -10.55
CA ASN A 549 25.64 -34.52 -10.78
C ASN A 549 25.32 -35.27 -12.10
N VAL A 550 24.49 -34.72 -12.98
CA VAL A 550 24.11 -35.38 -14.23
C VAL A 550 25.15 -35.06 -15.30
N GLY A 551 25.80 -36.09 -15.86
CA GLY A 551 26.81 -35.95 -16.90
C GLY A 551 28.21 -36.39 -16.46
N LYS A 552 29.23 -36.10 -17.29
CA LYS A 552 30.63 -36.38 -16.97
C LYS A 552 31.23 -35.20 -16.20
N LYS A 553 32.08 -35.49 -15.20
CA LYS A 553 32.70 -34.46 -14.34
C LYS A 553 33.45 -33.40 -15.14
N GLU A 554 34.22 -33.79 -16.14
CA GLU A 554 35.01 -32.87 -16.97
C GLU A 554 34.09 -31.92 -17.75
N ARG A 555 32.98 -32.44 -18.28
CA ARG A 555 31.98 -31.66 -19.01
C ARG A 555 31.20 -30.73 -18.09
N ASN A 556 30.91 -31.16 -16.86
CA ASN A 556 30.25 -30.35 -15.85
C ASN A 556 31.13 -29.19 -15.38
N LEU A 557 32.43 -29.45 -15.21
CA LEU A 557 33.42 -28.42 -14.91
C LEU A 557 33.50 -27.38 -16.03
N GLU A 558 33.67 -27.82 -17.28
CA GLU A 558 33.68 -26.94 -18.45
C GLU A 558 32.40 -26.13 -18.59
N LEU A 559 31.23 -26.77 -18.42
CA LEU A 559 29.93 -26.08 -18.48
C LEU A 559 29.81 -25.01 -17.40
N SER A 560 30.24 -25.32 -16.17
CA SER A 560 30.19 -24.37 -15.05
C SER A 560 31.11 -23.16 -15.26
N GLU A 561 32.32 -23.38 -15.79
CA GLU A 561 33.28 -22.32 -16.12
C GLU A 561 32.72 -21.42 -17.24
N ASN A 562 32.16 -22.02 -18.29
CA ASN A 562 31.56 -21.27 -19.40
C ASN A 562 30.36 -20.43 -18.95
N ARG A 563 29.55 -20.91 -18.00
CA ARG A 563 28.45 -20.12 -17.42
C ARG A 563 28.95 -18.93 -16.61
N ALA A 564 29.97 -19.13 -15.77
CA ALA A 564 30.60 -18.05 -15.04
C ALA A 564 31.22 -17.00 -15.99
N LYS A 565 31.89 -17.48 -17.04
CA LYS A 565 32.43 -16.63 -18.11
C LYS A 565 31.36 -15.85 -18.85
N ALA A 566 30.24 -16.48 -19.23
CA ALA A 566 29.15 -15.79 -19.91
C ALA A 566 28.61 -14.61 -19.08
N VAL A 567 28.51 -14.78 -17.76
CA VAL A 567 28.11 -13.71 -16.83
C VAL A 567 29.15 -12.60 -16.80
N ALA A 568 30.44 -12.93 -16.66
CA ALA A 568 31.51 -11.93 -16.67
C ALA A 568 31.56 -11.16 -17.99
N ASP A 569 31.48 -11.87 -19.12
CA ASP A 569 31.46 -11.28 -20.45
C ASP A 569 30.26 -10.34 -20.62
N TYR A 570 29.08 -10.70 -20.09
CA TYR A 570 27.92 -9.82 -20.08
C TYR A 570 28.20 -8.53 -19.31
N LEU A 571 28.73 -8.62 -18.09
CA LEU A 571 29.05 -7.45 -17.25
C LEU A 571 30.10 -6.53 -17.90
N ILE A 572 31.13 -7.12 -18.51
CA ILE A 572 32.23 -6.38 -19.13
C ILE A 572 31.76 -5.75 -20.45
N SER A 573 31.21 -6.54 -21.36
CA SER A 573 30.91 -6.10 -22.73
C SER A 573 29.68 -5.21 -22.83
N ARG A 574 28.60 -5.50 -22.08
CA ARG A 574 27.34 -4.75 -22.15
C ARG A 574 27.34 -3.53 -21.24
N HIS A 575 28.01 -3.64 -20.08
CA HIS A 575 27.93 -2.63 -19.03
C HIS A 575 29.24 -1.90 -18.74
N GLY A 576 30.34 -2.29 -19.39
CA GLY A 576 31.64 -1.62 -19.26
C GLY A 576 32.27 -1.81 -17.88
N ILE A 577 31.97 -2.91 -17.18
CA ILE A 577 32.68 -3.24 -15.94
C ILE A 577 34.12 -3.62 -16.27
N ASP A 578 35.09 -3.05 -15.55
CA ASP A 578 36.50 -3.39 -15.72
C ASP A 578 36.74 -4.89 -15.51
N SER A 579 37.40 -5.54 -16.47
CA SER A 579 37.74 -6.96 -16.42
C SER A 579 38.55 -7.35 -15.19
N GLU A 580 39.37 -6.45 -14.62
CA GLU A 580 40.14 -6.74 -13.41
C GLU A 580 39.26 -6.90 -12.16
N ARG A 581 38.00 -6.46 -12.23
CA ARG A 581 37.04 -6.51 -11.13
C ARG A 581 36.18 -7.77 -11.12
N VAL A 582 36.23 -8.58 -12.19
CA VAL A 582 35.38 -9.77 -12.33
C VAL A 582 36.26 -10.98 -12.61
N ARG A 583 36.33 -11.88 -11.63
CA ARG A 583 36.96 -13.21 -11.77
C ARG A 583 35.88 -14.25 -12.02
N THR A 584 36.24 -15.34 -12.67
CA THR A 584 35.34 -16.48 -12.89
C THR A 584 35.96 -17.77 -12.37
N GLN A 585 35.12 -18.68 -11.89
CA GLN A 585 35.54 -20.01 -11.47
C GLN A 585 34.42 -21.03 -11.65
N GLY A 586 34.71 -22.16 -12.28
CA GLY A 586 33.82 -23.31 -12.39
C GLY A 586 34.13 -24.35 -11.32
N PHE A 587 33.10 -24.86 -10.65
CA PHE A 587 33.22 -25.95 -9.67
C PHE A 587 32.58 -27.26 -10.13
N GLY A 588 31.91 -27.28 -11.28
CA GLY A 588 31.13 -28.44 -11.74
C GLY A 588 30.15 -28.92 -10.66
N ASP A 589 30.14 -30.22 -10.41
CA ASP A 589 29.29 -30.91 -9.44
C ASP A 589 29.94 -31.11 -8.05
N SER A 590 31.12 -30.52 -7.82
CA SER A 590 31.93 -30.78 -6.63
C SER A 590 31.44 -30.10 -5.34
N GLN A 591 30.58 -29.08 -5.47
CA GLN A 591 30.05 -28.30 -4.34
C GLN A 591 28.51 -28.20 -4.38
N PRO A 592 27.78 -29.30 -4.13
CA PRO A 592 26.32 -29.29 -4.07
C PRO A 592 25.82 -28.58 -2.80
N ILE A 593 24.73 -27.83 -2.92
CA ILE A 593 24.03 -27.19 -1.78
C ILE A 593 22.75 -27.94 -1.41
N SER A 594 22.39 -28.95 -2.18
CA SER A 594 21.23 -29.81 -1.99
C SER A 594 21.52 -31.24 -2.45
N SER A 595 20.62 -32.17 -2.13
CA SER A 595 20.69 -33.54 -2.65
C SER A 595 20.69 -33.54 -4.19
N ASN A 596 21.08 -34.64 -4.80
CA ASN A 596 20.93 -34.80 -6.26
C ASN A 596 19.86 -35.84 -6.61
N ASP A 597 19.02 -36.20 -5.64
CA ASP A 597 18.14 -37.36 -5.74
C ASP A 597 16.91 -37.04 -6.60
N ASN A 598 16.38 -35.83 -6.49
CA ASN A 598 15.20 -35.38 -7.23
C ASN A 598 15.48 -34.15 -8.12
N ALA A 599 14.56 -33.88 -9.05
CA ALA A 599 14.72 -32.82 -10.04
C ALA A 599 14.77 -31.40 -9.43
N SER A 600 14.00 -31.16 -8.36
CA SER A 600 13.97 -29.88 -7.64
C SER A 600 15.31 -29.60 -6.97
N ASP A 601 15.89 -30.58 -6.29
CA ASP A 601 17.18 -30.44 -5.61
C ASP A 601 18.35 -30.29 -6.61
N ARG A 602 18.31 -31.03 -7.72
CA ARG A 602 19.25 -30.81 -8.84
C ARG A 602 19.16 -29.39 -9.40
N GLN A 603 17.96 -28.81 -9.52
CA GLN A 603 17.79 -27.42 -9.95
C GLN A 603 18.46 -26.43 -9.00
N ARG A 604 18.47 -26.69 -7.68
CA ARG A 604 19.18 -25.85 -6.70
C ARG A 604 20.71 -25.93 -6.86
N ASN A 605 21.24 -27.08 -7.27
CA ASN A 605 22.66 -27.26 -7.52
C ASN A 605 23.14 -26.57 -8.81
N ARG A 606 22.27 -26.47 -9.82
CA ARG A 606 22.51 -25.69 -11.06
C ARG A 606 22.38 -24.19 -10.79
N ARG A 607 23.44 -23.56 -10.28
CA ARG A 607 23.44 -22.16 -9.82
C ARG A 607 24.69 -21.41 -10.25
N VAL A 608 24.59 -20.09 -10.18
CA VAL A 608 25.74 -19.19 -10.18
C VAL A 608 25.75 -18.41 -8.87
N VAL A 609 26.92 -18.35 -8.25
CA VAL A 609 27.16 -17.63 -7.01
C VAL A 609 28.04 -16.42 -7.31
N LEU A 610 27.74 -15.31 -6.67
CA LEU A 610 28.62 -14.15 -6.64
C LEU A 610 29.27 -14.08 -5.27
N GLN A 611 30.59 -13.94 -5.24
CA GLN A 611 31.39 -13.75 -4.04
C GLN A 611 32.15 -12.43 -4.09
N ILE A 612 32.16 -11.67 -2.99
CA ILE A 612 33.04 -10.51 -2.82
C ILE A 612 34.46 -11.00 -2.50
N VAL A 613 35.46 -10.54 -3.26
CA VAL A 613 36.87 -10.96 -3.08
C VAL A 613 37.81 -9.83 -2.65
N ASP A 614 37.42 -8.57 -2.85
CA ASP A 614 38.19 -7.36 -2.45
C ASP A 614 37.23 -6.17 -2.29
#